data_AF-A0A109MW46-F1
#
_entry.id   AF-A0A109MW46-F1
#
_cell.length_a   1.000
_cell.length_b   1.000
_cell.length_c   1.000
_cell.angle_alpha   90.00
_cell.angle_beta   90.00
_cell.angle_gamma   90.00
#
_symmetry.space_group_name_H-M   'P 1'
#
loop_
_entity.id
_entity.type
_entity.pdbx_description
1 polymer ?
#
loop_
_entity_poly.entity_id
_entity_poly.type
_entity_poly.pdbx_seq_one_letter_code
_entity_poly.pdbx_strand_id
1 'polypeptide(L)' 'MGNKLFQKAREFVEEALHSEHDHDGDQHNTEDIAKNALSSAFANSTEAEKEQLREFQEELENHTK' A
#
# COMPACT_ATOMS: atom_id res chain seq x y z
N MET A 1 -12.15 10.20 13.70
CA MET A 1 -10.74 9.76 13.93
C MET A 1 -10.46 8.70 12.90
N GLY A 2 -10.00 9.11 11.71
CA GLY A 2 -9.69 8.17 10.63
C GLY A 2 -8.44 7.38 10.98
N ASN A 3 -8.41 6.11 10.60
CA ASN A 3 -7.27 5.24 10.83
C ASN A 3 -6.07 5.78 10.04
N LYS A 4 -5.12 6.40 10.76
CA LYS A 4 -3.93 7.02 10.14
C LYS A 4 -3.08 6.01 9.39
N LEU A 5 -3.12 4.73 9.82
CA LEU A 5 -2.39 3.66 9.16
C LEU A 5 -3.06 3.30 7.84
N PHE A 6 -4.39 3.26 7.79
CA PHE A 6 -5.14 3.06 6.55
C PHE A 6 -4.85 4.15 5.52
N GLN A 7 -4.87 5.43 5.95
CA GLN A 7 -4.57 6.56 5.08
C GLN A 7 -3.15 6.47 4.50
N LYS A 8 -2.16 6.18 5.35
CA LYS A 8 -0.77 6.00 4.92
C LYS A 8 -0.61 4.82 3.96
N ALA A 9 -1.22 3.67 4.28
CA ALA A 9 -1.13 2.49 3.44
C ALA A 9 -1.67 2.76 2.03
N ARG A 10 -2.80 3.47 1.93
CA ARG A 10 -3.33 3.91 0.64
C ARG A 10 -2.38 4.86 -0.09
N GLU A 11 -1.84 5.88 0.60
CA GLU A 11 -0.88 6.84 0.02
C GLU A 11 0.33 6.12 -0.59
N PHE A 12 0.92 5.17 0.14
CA PHE A 12 2.08 4.43 -0.35
C PHE A 12 1.74 3.49 -1.51
N VAL A 13 0.55 2.90 -1.53
CA VAL A 13 0.10 2.10 -2.68
C VAL A 13 -0.10 3.00 -3.90
N GLU A 14 -0.77 4.14 -3.76
CA GLU A 14 -0.91 5.11 -4.86
C GLU A 14 0.46 5.60 -5.36
N GLU A 15 1.41 5.85 -4.45
CA GLU A 15 2.78 6.25 -4.80
C GLU A 15 3.53 5.13 -5.53
N ALA A 16 3.44 3.89 -5.07
CA ALA A 16 4.05 2.74 -5.74
C ALA A 16 3.45 2.49 -7.14
N LEU A 17 2.13 2.61 -7.27
CA LEU A 17 1.41 2.48 -8.54
C LEU A 17 1.74 3.61 -9.53
N HIS A 18 2.13 4.79 -9.03
CA HIS A 18 2.46 5.95 -9.87
C HIS A 18 3.97 6.09 -10.14
N SER A 19 4.82 5.40 -9.37
CA SER A 19 6.28 5.45 -9.50
C SER A 19 6.81 4.69 -10.72
N GLU A 20 5.95 4.03 -11.51
CA GLU A 20 6.29 3.29 -12.73
C GLU A 20 7.03 4.13 -13.80
N HIS A 21 6.91 5.47 -13.77
CA HIS A 21 7.36 6.33 -14.87
C HIS A 21 8.81 6.84 -14.79
N ASP A 22 9.46 6.80 -13.63
CA ASP A 22 10.78 7.43 -13.43
C ASP A 22 11.71 6.53 -12.60
N HIS A 23 12.65 5.87 -13.28
CA HIS A 23 13.82 5.18 -12.71
C HIS A 23 13.57 3.93 -11.82
N ASP A 24 13.94 2.77 -12.39
CA ASP A 24 14.00 1.40 -11.86
C ASP A 24 14.58 1.21 -10.43
N GLY A 25 15.21 2.23 -9.84
CA GLY A 25 15.86 2.15 -8.53
C GLY A 25 14.99 2.54 -7.32
N ASP A 26 13.97 3.37 -7.51
CA ASP A 26 13.14 3.88 -6.39
C ASP A 26 11.87 3.04 -6.16
N GLN A 27 11.35 2.37 -7.21
CA GLN A 27 10.12 1.58 -7.17
C GLN A 27 10.15 0.47 -6.11
N HIS A 28 11.21 -0.34 -6.09
CA HIS A 28 11.37 -1.42 -5.12
C HIS A 28 11.26 -0.94 -3.66
N ASN A 29 11.78 0.25 -3.37
CA ASN A 29 11.74 0.80 -2.01
C ASN A 29 10.32 1.24 -1.64
N THR A 30 9.63 1.90 -2.57
CA THR A 30 8.23 2.34 -2.38
C THR A 30 7.29 1.16 -2.21
N GLU A 31 7.49 0.07 -2.96
CA GLU A 31 6.74 -1.18 -2.79
C GLU A 31 6.91 -1.83 -1.42
N ASP A 32 8.16 -1.95 -0.95
CA ASP A 32 8.45 -2.52 0.36
C ASP A 32 7.82 -1.67 1.48
N ILE A 33 7.85 -0.35 1.33
CA ILE A 33 7.19 0.60 2.25
C ILE A 33 5.66 0.39 2.21
N ALA A 34 5.06 0.29 1.01
CA ALA A 34 3.63 0.07 0.85
C ALA A 34 3.18 -1.26 1.47
N LYS A 35 3.90 -2.36 1.23
CA LYS A 35 3.65 -3.68 1.84
C LYS A 35 3.74 -3.63 3.37
N ASN A 36 4.74 -2.93 3.92
CA ASN A 36 4.90 -2.77 5.36
C ASN A 36 3.76 -1.93 5.98
N ALA A 37 3.36 -0.85 5.31
CA ALA A 37 2.28 0.02 5.74
C ALA A 37 0.93 -0.70 5.70
N LEU A 38 0.65 -1.48 4.63
CA LEU A 38 -0.54 -2.32 4.51
C LEU A 38 -0.62 -3.34 5.65
N SER A 39 0.48 -4.04 5.95
CA SER A 39 0.54 -5.01 7.06
C SER A 39 0.28 -4.34 8.43
N SER A 40 0.91 -3.18 8.65
CA SER A 40 0.71 -2.39 9.87
C SER A 40 -0.72 -1.87 10.00
N ALA A 41 -1.31 -1.41 8.90
CA ALA A 41 -2.69 -0.98 8.85
C ALA A 41 -3.63 -2.15 9.09
N PHE A 42 -3.40 -3.30 8.48
CA PHE A 42 -4.24 -4.50 8.59
C PHE A 42 -4.31 -5.00 10.03
N ALA A 43 -3.18 -4.99 10.76
CA ALA A 43 -3.12 -5.37 12.16
C ALA A 43 -3.91 -4.42 13.09
N ASN A 44 -4.11 -3.16 12.69
CA ASN A 44 -4.73 -2.11 13.50
C ASN A 44 -6.06 -1.61 12.92
N SER A 45 -6.64 -2.33 11.96
CA SER A 45 -7.86 -1.95 11.26
C SER A 45 -9.04 -2.86 11.62
N THR A 46 -10.25 -2.36 11.41
CA THR A 46 -11.49 -3.13 11.53
C THR A 46 -11.66 -4.10 10.37
N GLU A 47 -12.56 -5.10 10.49
CA GLU A 47 -12.81 -6.07 9.41
C GLU A 47 -13.21 -5.39 8.09
N ALA A 48 -13.99 -4.30 8.15
CA ALA A 48 -14.37 -3.54 6.96
C ALA A 48 -13.18 -2.85 6.29
N GLU A 49 -12.29 -2.25 7.09
CA GLU A 49 -11.05 -1.63 6.58
C GLU A 49 -10.05 -2.66 6.09
N LYS A 50 -10.00 -3.85 6.70
CA LYS A 50 -9.16 -4.97 6.25
C LYS A 50 -9.54 -5.48 4.87
N GLU A 51 -10.83 -5.47 4.54
CA GLU A 51 -11.31 -5.83 3.20
C GLU A 51 -10.74 -4.85 2.16
N GLN A 52 -10.87 -3.55 2.41
CA GLN A 52 -10.29 -2.51 1.55
C GLN A 52 -8.76 -2.57 1.45
N LEU A 53 -8.07 -2.85 2.58
CA LEU A 53 -6.61 -3.01 2.57
C LEU A 53 -6.17 -4.23 1.75
N ARG A 54 -6.98 -5.28 1.70
CA ARG A 54 -6.69 -6.48 0.91
C ARG A 54 -6.80 -6.18 -0.58
N GLU A 55 -7.80 -5.40 -0.99
CA GLU A 55 -7.92 -4.92 -2.37
C GLU A 55 -6.67 -4.11 -2.78
N PHE A 56 -6.22 -3.18 -1.93
CA PHE A 56 -5.00 -2.40 -2.20
C PHE A 56 -3.73 -3.26 -2.27
N GLN A 57 -3.64 -4.32 -1.46
CA GLN A 57 -2.53 -5.26 -1.54
C GLN A 57 -2.53 -6.02 -2.87
N GLU A 58 -3.69 -6.49 -3.32
CA GLU A 58 -3.82 -7.19 -4.61
C GLU A 58 -3.50 -6.27 -5.79
N GLU A 59 -3.94 -5.01 -5.75
CA GLU A 59 -3.60 -4.00 -6.76
C GLU A 59 -2.09 -3.77 -6.83
N LEU A 60 -1.45 -3.57 -5.67
CA LEU A 60 0.00 -3.38 -5.59
C LEU A 60 0.74 -4.61 -6.14
N GLU A 61 0.39 -5.82 -5.67
CA GLU A 61 1.05 -7.05 -6.14
C GLU A 61 0.87 -7.28 -7.64
N ASN A 62 -0.32 -7.01 -8.20
CA ASN A 62 -0.59 -7.16 -9.62
C ASN A 62 0.15 -6.12 -10.48
N HIS A 63 0.43 -4.94 -9.94
CA HIS A 63 1.20 -3.91 -10.61
C HIS A 63 2.71 -4.21 -10.60
N THR A 64 3.21 -4.85 -9.55
CA THR A 64 4.63 -5.18 -9.38
C THR A 64 5.08 -6.49 -10.07
N LYS A 65 4.19 -7.13 -10.84
CA LYS A 65 4.38 -8.47 -11.41
C LYS A 65 4.67 -8.45 -12.91
#